data_AF-A0A0R1HQG1-F1
#
_entry.id   AF-A0A0R1HQG1-F1
#
_cell.length_a   1.000
_cell.length_b   1.000
_cell.length_c   1.000
_cell.angle_alpha   90.00
_cell.angle_beta   90.00
_cell.angle_gamma   90.00
#
_symmetry.space_group_name_H-M   'P 1'
#
loop_
_entity.id
_entity.type
_entity.pdbx_description
1 polymer ?
#
loop_
_entity_poly.entity_id
_entity_poly.type
_entity_poly.pdbx_seq_one_letter_code
_entity_poly.pdbx_strand_id
1 'polypeptide(L)'
;MQYHDPTIDLLVDCFMKIPVKADPYLKPKGYVDISLTIQNATMQDSLTLVNQDISKAKGYLVREGTCAFKVVYHGIGLQAIHGFKINNGRYTSKYTYGYDHGVRLASRDEFLSHLESAIKHTFPVRQGAFVFPELLF
;
A
#
# COMPACT_ATOMS: atom_id res chain seq x y z
N MET A 1 20.08 2.02 -15.83
CA MET A 1 19.05 1.10 -15.32
C MET A 1 17.69 1.69 -15.67
N GLN A 2 17.03 1.19 -16.71
CA GLN A 2 15.64 1.56 -16.98
C GLN A 2 14.80 0.90 -15.90
N TYR A 3 14.22 1.69 -14.99
CA TYR A 3 13.21 1.21 -14.06
C TYR A 3 11.98 0.85 -14.89
N HIS A 4 11.87 -0.41 -15.32
CA HIS A 4 10.63 -0.90 -15.91
C HIS A 4 9.57 -0.87 -14.82
N ASP A 5 8.48 -0.14 -15.07
CA ASP A 5 7.32 -0.11 -14.19
C ASP A 5 6.88 -1.54 -13.81
N PRO A 6 6.54 -1.77 -12.53
CA PRO A 6 6.20 -3.10 -12.03
C PRO A 6 4.94 -3.66 -12.68
N THR A 7 4.84 -4.99 -12.71
CA THR A 7 3.61 -5.73 -13.03
C THR A 7 2.78 -5.94 -11.76
N ILE A 8 1.52 -6.36 -11.93
CA ILE A 8 0.66 -6.70 -10.79
C ILE A 8 1.26 -7.81 -9.92
N ASP A 9 1.90 -8.81 -10.53
CA ASP A 9 2.54 -9.93 -9.83
C ASP A 9 3.62 -9.43 -8.86
N LEU A 10 4.47 -8.50 -9.33
CA LEU A 10 5.51 -7.89 -8.51
C LEU A 10 4.91 -7.08 -7.35
N LEU A 11 3.82 -6.35 -7.59
CA LEU A 11 3.13 -5.63 -6.52
C LEU A 11 2.52 -6.58 -5.51
N VAL A 12 1.78 -7.60 -5.96
CA VAL A 12 1.18 -8.62 -5.09
C VAL A 12 2.25 -9.30 -4.22
N ASP A 13 3.37 -9.72 -4.82
CA ASP A 13 4.47 -10.35 -4.08
C ASP A 13 5.12 -9.43 -3.04
N CYS A 14 5.13 -8.12 -3.30
CA CYS A 14 5.62 -7.14 -2.33
C CYS A 14 4.63 -6.97 -1.17
N PHE A 15 3.35 -6.71 -1.47
CA PHE A 15 2.34 -6.42 -0.46
C PHE A 15 2.00 -7.64 0.40
N MET A 16 1.98 -8.84 -0.18
CA MET A 16 1.72 -10.07 0.58
C MET A 16 2.78 -10.40 1.64
N LYS A 17 3.97 -9.77 1.59
CA LYS A 17 5.02 -9.93 2.61
C LYS A 17 4.83 -8.99 3.81
N ILE A 18 3.96 -7.98 3.70
CA ILE A 18 3.78 -6.97 4.76
C ILE A 18 3.29 -7.59 6.08
N PRO A 19 2.29 -8.50 6.12
CA PRO A 19 1.79 -9.01 7.39
C PRO A 19 2.89 -9.75 8.18
N VAL A 20 3.64 -10.62 7.50
CA VAL A 20 4.77 -11.36 8.09
C VAL A 20 5.87 -10.41 8.58
N LYS A 21 6.17 -9.35 7.82
CA LYS A 21 7.19 -8.37 8.20
C LYS A 21 6.73 -7.44 9.32
N ALA A 22 5.43 -7.20 9.45
CA ALA A 22 4.86 -6.34 10.47
C ALA A 22 4.66 -7.06 11.81
N ASP A 23 4.46 -8.39 11.80
CA ASP A 23 4.14 -9.23 12.96
C ASP A 23 4.98 -8.94 14.22
N PRO A 24 6.32 -8.79 14.16
CA PRO A 24 7.14 -8.53 15.36
C PRO A 24 6.87 -7.18 16.05
N TYR A 25 6.10 -6.30 15.41
CA TYR A 25 5.93 -4.89 15.78
C TYR A 25 4.48 -4.54 16.08
N LEU A 26 3.60 -5.53 16.02
CA LEU A 26 2.21 -5.38 16.39
C LEU A 26 2.09 -5.55 17.90
N LYS A 27 1.21 -4.75 18.51
CA LYS A 27 0.79 -4.99 19.89
C LYS A 27 0.20 -6.41 20.02
N PRO A 28 0.16 -7.00 21.22
CA PRO A 28 -0.50 -8.29 21.43
C PRO A 28 -1.91 -8.30 20.83
N LYS A 29 -2.24 -9.33 20.02
CA LYS A 29 -3.48 -9.46 19.23
C LYS A 29 -3.65 -8.49 18.06
N GLY A 30 -2.63 -7.69 17.75
CA GLY A 30 -2.59 -6.91 16.52
C GLY A 30 -2.40 -7.80 15.30
N TYR A 31 -2.93 -7.37 14.17
CA TYR A 31 -2.80 -8.05 12.87
C TYR A 31 -2.81 -7.01 11.75
N VAL A 32 -2.38 -7.42 10.56
CA VAL A 32 -2.40 -6.56 9.37
C VAL A 32 -3.39 -7.12 8.37
N ASP A 33 -4.35 -6.29 7.99
CA ASP A 33 -5.22 -6.53 6.84
C ASP A 33 -4.71 -5.77 5.62
N ILE A 34 -4.80 -6.40 4.47
CA ILE A 34 -4.47 -5.79 3.19
C ILE A 34 -5.67 -5.95 2.27
N SER A 35 -6.03 -4.89 1.56
CA SER A 35 -6.94 -4.97 0.43
C SER A 35 -6.27 -4.44 -0.83
N LEU A 36 -6.62 -5.05 -1.96
CA LEU A 36 -6.25 -4.64 -3.30
C LEU A 36 -7.53 -4.30 -4.05
N THR A 37 -7.65 -3.07 -4.51
CA THR A 37 -8.73 -2.64 -5.40
C THR A 37 -8.16 -2.32 -6.78
N ILE A 38 -8.71 -2.90 -7.83
CA ILE A 38 -8.35 -2.64 -9.23
C ILE A 38 -9.59 -2.14 -9.96
N GLN A 39 -9.50 -0.96 -10.56
CA GLN A 39 -10.50 -0.43 -11.47
C GLN A 39 -9.93 -0.44 -12.89
N ASN A 40 -10.48 -1.27 -13.76
CA ASN A 40 -10.17 -1.24 -15.18
C ASN A 40 -10.92 -0.06 -15.83
N ALA A 41 -10.25 0.70 -16.71
CA ALA A 41 -10.83 1.83 -17.41
C ALA A 41 -12.05 1.44 -18.28
N THR A 42 -12.13 0.20 -18.73
CA THR A 42 -13.24 -0.30 -19.57
C THR A 42 -14.32 -1.05 -18.78
N MET A 43 -14.16 -1.25 -17.47
CA MET A 43 -15.15 -1.93 -16.62
C MET A 43 -15.89 -0.92 -15.77
N GLN A 44 -17.19 -1.16 -15.57
CA GLN A 44 -18.02 -0.34 -14.71
C GLN A 44 -17.70 -0.57 -13.22
N ASP A 45 -17.37 -1.81 -12.86
CA ASP A 45 -17.11 -2.23 -11.48
C ASP A 45 -15.61 -2.39 -11.16
N SER A 46 -15.27 -2.22 -9.87
CA SER A 46 -13.94 -2.50 -9.34
C SER A 46 -13.83 -3.95 -8.84
N LEU A 47 -12.66 -4.56 -9.04
CA LEU A 47 -12.28 -5.80 -8.36
C LEU A 47 -11.64 -5.44 -7.02
N THR A 48 -12.20 -5.92 -5.90
CA THR A 48 -11.57 -5.79 -4.57
C THR A 48 -11.27 -7.16 -3.98
N LEU A 49 -10.01 -7.38 -3.59
CA LEU A 49 -9.49 -8.61 -2.99
C LEU A 49 -8.86 -8.28 -1.63
N VAL A 50 -8.91 -9.22 -0.69
CA VAL A 50 -8.41 -9.01 0.68
C VAL A 50 -7.48 -10.13 1.12
N ASN A 51 -6.42 -9.78 1.84
CA ASN A 51 -5.46 -10.72 2.44
C ASN A 51 -5.00 -11.79 1.44
N GLN A 52 -5.17 -13.06 1.79
CA GLN A 52 -4.78 -14.20 0.95
C GLN A 52 -5.41 -14.20 -0.45
N ASP A 53 -6.59 -13.60 -0.62
CA ASP A 53 -7.26 -13.52 -1.93
C ASP A 53 -6.56 -12.57 -2.89
N ILE A 54 -5.71 -11.66 -2.41
CA ILE A 54 -4.89 -10.78 -3.26
C ILE A 54 -4.00 -11.59 -4.20
N SER A 55 -3.59 -12.79 -3.80
CA SER A 55 -2.82 -13.71 -4.66
C SER A 55 -3.56 -14.08 -5.95
N LYS A 56 -4.90 -14.03 -5.97
CA LYS A 56 -5.73 -14.27 -7.16
C LYS A 56 -5.61 -13.17 -8.21
N ALA A 57 -5.09 -11.99 -7.84
CA ALA A 57 -4.80 -10.93 -8.80
C ALA A 57 -3.55 -11.21 -9.66
N LYS A 58 -2.75 -12.22 -9.29
CA LYS A 58 -1.60 -12.62 -10.11
C LYS A 58 -2.06 -13.13 -11.46
N GLY A 59 -1.39 -12.68 -12.52
CA GLY A 59 -1.79 -12.96 -13.90
C GLY A 59 -3.05 -12.21 -14.36
N TYR A 60 -3.65 -11.34 -13.53
CA TYR A 60 -4.77 -10.51 -13.95
C TYR A 60 -4.28 -9.40 -14.88
N LEU A 61 -4.75 -9.40 -16.12
CA LEU A 61 -4.29 -8.48 -17.17
C LEU A 61 -5.23 -7.28 -17.28
N VAL A 62 -4.85 -6.15 -16.67
CA VAL A 62 -5.52 -4.86 -16.86
C VAL A 62 -4.63 -3.97 -17.70
N ARG A 63 -5.10 -3.53 -18.87
CA ARG A 63 -4.32 -2.67 -19.77
C ARG A 63 -4.27 -1.24 -19.27
N GLU A 64 -5.43 -0.68 -18.94
CA GLU A 64 -5.59 0.72 -18.52
C GLU A 64 -6.48 0.78 -17.27
N GLY A 65 -6.16 1.68 -16.34
CA GLY A 65 -6.98 1.84 -15.14
C GLY A 65 -6.23 2.36 -13.92
N THR A 66 -6.73 2.02 -12.74
CA THR A 66 -6.10 2.31 -11.45
C THR A 66 -6.08 1.08 -10.56
N CYS A 67 -5.12 1.06 -9.65
CA CYS A 67 -4.98 0.04 -8.64
C CYS A 67 -4.65 0.70 -7.30
N ALA A 68 -5.17 0.20 -6.20
CA ALA A 68 -4.85 0.67 -4.88
C ALA A 68 -4.65 -0.50 -3.92
N PHE A 69 -3.52 -0.51 -3.21
CA PHE A 69 -3.33 -1.36 -2.05
C PHE A 69 -3.61 -0.55 -0.79
N LYS A 70 -4.53 -1.02 0.05
CA LYS A 70 -4.75 -0.50 1.39
C LYS A 70 -4.19 -1.50 2.40
N VAL A 71 -3.44 -1.01 3.37
CA VAL A 71 -2.87 -1.80 4.47
C VAL A 71 -3.39 -1.21 5.77
N VAL A 72 -4.00 -2.02 6.63
CA VAL A 72 -4.57 -1.61 7.92
C VAL A 72 -3.86 -2.38 9.03
N TYR A 73 -3.26 -1.66 9.97
CA TYR A 73 -2.55 -2.22 11.11
C TYR A 73 -3.44 -2.15 12.35
N HIS A 74 -4.07 -3.29 12.68
CA HIS A 74 -4.92 -3.43 13.84
C HIS A 74 -4.07 -3.49 15.12
N GLY A 75 -4.54 -2.81 16.17
CA GLY A 75 -3.83 -2.66 17.45
C GLY A 75 -3.07 -1.34 17.60
N ILE A 76 -2.71 -0.69 16.49
CA ILE A 76 -2.04 0.63 16.51
C ILE A 76 -2.80 1.72 15.74
N GLY A 77 -3.95 1.40 15.12
CA GLY A 77 -4.83 2.39 14.50
C GLY A 77 -4.31 2.97 13.18
N LEU A 78 -3.28 2.38 12.59
CA LEU A 78 -2.60 2.92 11.41
C LEU A 78 -3.21 2.33 10.13
N GLN A 79 -3.33 3.14 9.08
CA GLN A 79 -3.61 2.65 7.72
C GLN A 79 -2.74 3.34 6.68
N ALA A 80 -2.39 2.63 5.61
CA ALA A 80 -1.68 3.16 4.45
C ALA A 80 -2.42 2.80 3.17
N ILE A 81 -2.42 3.69 2.19
CA ILE A 81 -3.00 3.47 0.85
C ILE A 81 -1.94 3.82 -0.19
N HIS A 82 -1.67 2.88 -1.09
CA HIS A 82 -0.76 3.05 -2.21
C HIS A 82 -1.54 2.93 -3.51
N GLY A 83 -1.71 4.06 -4.21
CA GLY A 83 -2.40 4.15 -5.49
C GLY A 83 -1.44 4.09 -6.67
N PHE A 84 -1.83 3.38 -7.72
CA PHE A 84 -1.11 3.16 -8.96
C PHE A 84 -2.01 3.51 -10.14
N LYS A 85 -1.43 4.13 -11.17
CA LYS A 85 -2.01 4.21 -12.51
C LYS A 85 -1.54 2.99 -13.28
N ILE A 86 -2.45 2.38 -14.04
CA ILE A 86 -2.15 1.26 -14.92
C ILE A 86 -2.16 1.80 -16.35
N ASN A 87 -1.08 1.58 -17.09
CA ASN A 87 -0.92 2.02 -18.47
C ASN A 87 -0.19 0.92 -19.24
N ASN A 88 -0.79 0.38 -20.30
CA ASN A 88 -0.33 -0.80 -21.02
C ASN A 88 0.11 -1.99 -20.11
N GLY A 89 -0.65 -2.28 -19.06
CA GLY A 89 -0.35 -3.38 -18.11
C GLY A 89 0.79 -3.10 -17.13
N ARG A 90 1.28 -1.86 -17.09
CA ARG A 90 2.35 -1.41 -16.21
C ARG A 90 1.82 -0.47 -15.14
N TYR A 91 2.31 -0.64 -13.92
CA TYR A 91 1.78 0.02 -12.74
C TYR A 91 2.73 1.11 -12.27
N THR A 92 2.40 2.36 -12.56
CA THR A 92 3.18 3.53 -12.13
C THR A 92 2.54 4.10 -10.87
N SER A 93 3.34 4.38 -9.83
CA SER A 93 2.84 5.00 -8.61
C SER A 93 2.14 6.34 -8.92
N LYS A 94 0.95 6.55 -8.34
CA LYS A 94 0.12 7.73 -8.57
C LYS A 94 -0.04 8.56 -7.30
N TYR A 95 -0.27 7.91 -6.16
CA TYR A 95 -0.39 8.58 -4.87
C TYR A 95 -0.10 7.60 -3.74
N THR A 96 0.30 8.10 -2.58
CA THR A 96 0.43 7.28 -1.37
C THR A 96 0.06 8.10 -0.13
N TYR A 97 -0.87 7.58 0.68
CA TYR A 97 -1.40 8.23 1.87
C TYR A 97 -1.21 7.34 3.10
N GLY A 98 -0.93 7.95 4.26
CA GLY A 98 -0.91 7.27 5.55
C GLY A 98 -1.84 7.98 6.53
N TYR A 99 -2.77 7.26 7.15
CA TYR A 99 -3.67 7.82 8.13
C TYR A 99 -3.45 7.20 9.50
N ASP A 100 -3.60 8.06 10.50
CA ASP A 100 -3.65 7.72 11.90
C ASP A 100 -5.11 7.68 12.36
N HIS A 101 -5.45 6.62 13.08
CA HIS A 101 -6.80 6.26 13.54
C HIS A 101 -7.90 6.32 12.47
N GLY A 102 -7.54 6.15 11.19
CA GLY A 102 -8.51 6.08 10.09
C GLY A 102 -9.09 7.40 9.61
N VAL A 103 -8.84 8.52 10.30
CA VAL A 103 -9.55 9.79 10.08
C VAL A 103 -8.59 10.94 9.77
N ARG A 104 -7.37 10.90 10.31
CA ARG A 104 -6.40 11.99 10.21
C ARG A 104 -5.25 11.57 9.31
N LEU A 105 -4.97 12.37 8.29
CA LEU A 105 -3.78 12.16 7.46
C LEU A 105 -2.55 12.42 8.35
N ALA A 106 -1.73 11.40 8.55
CA ALA A 106 -0.59 11.48 9.45
C ALA A 106 0.56 12.25 8.77
N SER A 107 1.19 13.18 9.49
CA SER A 107 2.46 13.75 9.03
C SER A 107 3.58 12.70 9.10
N ARG A 108 4.75 13.02 8.53
CA ARG A 108 5.89 12.09 8.45
C ARG A 108 6.30 11.65 9.83
N ASP A 109 6.49 12.66 10.68
CA ASP A 109 7.10 12.48 11.97
C ASP A 109 6.10 11.83 12.92
N GLU A 110 4.81 12.05 12.74
CA GLU A 110 3.75 11.32 13.44
C GLU A 110 3.63 9.88 12.99
N PHE A 111 3.61 9.61 11.69
CA PHE A 111 3.62 8.24 11.19
C PHE A 111 4.86 7.50 11.69
N LEU A 112 6.04 8.12 11.60
CA LEU A 112 7.29 7.56 12.11
C LEU A 112 7.36 7.48 13.63
N SER A 113 6.63 8.28 14.40
CA SER A 113 6.58 8.17 15.86
C SER A 113 5.65 7.04 16.32
N HIS A 114 4.59 6.77 15.55
CA HIS A 114 3.68 5.63 15.75
C HIS A 114 4.25 4.30 15.28
N LEU A 115 5.11 4.34 14.24
CA LEU A 115 5.95 3.22 13.89
C LEU A 115 7.00 3.06 15.02
N GLU A 116 6.75 2.15 15.96
CA GLU A 116 7.62 1.88 17.12
C GLU A 116 9.11 1.87 16.72
N SER A 117 10.01 2.20 17.67
CA SER A 117 11.47 2.27 17.42
C SER A 117 12.03 1.02 16.72
N ALA A 118 11.34 -0.11 16.89
CA ALA A 118 11.66 -1.41 16.34
C ALA A 118 11.59 -1.51 14.79
N ILE A 119 10.77 -0.69 14.10
CA ILE A 119 10.65 -0.72 12.61
C ILE A 119 11.38 0.39 11.89
N LYS A 120 11.80 1.45 12.59
CA LYS A 120 12.50 2.61 12.00
C LYS A 120 13.77 2.24 11.23
N HIS A 121 14.43 1.15 11.61
CA HIS A 121 15.70 0.73 11.02
C HIS A 121 15.55 -0.28 9.88
N THR A 122 14.35 -0.84 9.68
CA THR A 122 14.14 -1.99 8.78
C THR A 122 13.69 -1.57 7.39
N PHE A 123 13.09 -0.39 7.25
CA PHE A 123 12.83 0.24 5.97
C PHE A 123 13.56 1.59 5.92
N PRO A 124 14.58 1.78 5.07
CA PRO A 124 14.95 3.12 4.68
C PRO A 124 13.72 3.70 3.97
N VAL A 125 13.00 4.57 4.67
CA VAL A 125 11.87 5.32 4.13
C VAL A 125 12.40 6.10 2.93
N ARG A 126 12.20 5.58 1.71
CA ARG A 126 12.65 6.25 0.50
C ARG A 126 11.74 7.45 0.22
N GLN A 127 12.34 8.56 -0.20
CA GLN A 127 11.60 9.71 -0.73
C GLN A 127 10.54 9.23 -1.74
N GLY A 128 9.29 9.66 -1.56
CA GLY A 128 8.15 9.28 -2.41
C GLY A 128 7.32 8.07 -1.95
N ALA A 129 7.70 7.40 -0.85
CA ALA A 129 6.90 6.32 -0.26
C ALA A 129 5.72 6.83 0.61
N PHE A 130 5.64 8.14 0.86
CA PHE A 130 4.61 8.80 1.68
C PHE A 130 4.49 10.27 1.22
N VAL A 131 3.27 10.79 0.99
CA VAL A 131 3.04 12.23 0.78
C VAL A 131 2.13 12.78 1.88
N PHE A 132 2.64 13.84 2.51
CA PHE A 132 2.04 14.63 3.57
C PHE A 132 1.16 15.74 2.98
N PRO A 133 0.07 16.15 3.63
CA PRO A 133 -0.81 17.20 3.13
C PRO A 133 -0.25 18.64 3.23
N GLU A 134 1.06 18.84 3.37
CA GLU A 134 1.67 20.19 3.45
C GLU A 134 2.79 20.44 2.42
N LEU A 135 2.81 19.72 1.30
CA LEU A 135 3.67 20.03 0.15
C LEU A 135 2.83 20.33 -1.11
N LEU A 136 1.91 21.27 -0.97
CA LEU A 136 1.36 22.05 -2.08
C LEU A 136 1.80 23.52 -1.89
N PHE A 137 3.03 23.81 -2.28
CA PHE A 137 3.47 25.13 -2.74
C PHE A 137 4.22 24.94 -4.05
#